data_AF-A0A090Y400-F1
#
_entry.id   AF-A0A090Y400-F1
#
_cell.length_a   1.000
_cell.length_b   1.000
_cell.length_c   1.000
_cell.angle_alpha   90.00
_cell.angle_beta   90.00
_cell.angle_gamma   90.00
#
_symmetry.space_group_name_H-M   'P 1'
#
loop_
_entity.id
_entity.type
_entity.pdbx_description
1 polymer ?
#
loop_
_entity_poly.entity_id
_entity_poly.type
_entity_poly.pdbx_seq_one_letter_code
_entity_poly.pdbx_strand_id
1 'polypeptide(L)'
;MNEVSFHEVLFKEAAQWLETAESTLRRWVYLLEEKGYEFNRGGKRRQLNIQDFGVLREVKLLSQKMTVEQACQQICDELNSLRQVESSRPTERSEAFANLDRLIRDFRERLFWQGQNAVVQELSVRWQEYKNQTKETNE
;
A
#
# COMPACT_ATOMS: atom_id res chain seq x y z
N MET A 1 -6.52 12.74 -18.08
CA MET A 1 -5.60 11.60 -17.84
C MET A 1 -4.54 12.10 -16.89
N ASN A 2 -4.66 11.78 -15.59
CA ASN A 2 -3.64 12.15 -14.62
C ASN A 2 -2.59 11.04 -14.60
N GLU A 3 -1.36 11.36 -14.98
CA GLU A 3 -0.20 10.52 -14.73
C GLU A 3 -0.11 10.33 -13.21
N VAL A 4 -0.32 9.09 -12.76
CA VAL A 4 0.05 8.69 -11.41
C VAL A 4 1.55 8.86 -11.33
N SER A 5 2.01 9.89 -10.62
CA SER A 5 3.43 10.10 -10.34
C SER A 5 3.91 8.92 -9.50
N PHE A 6 4.44 7.90 -10.16
CA PHE A 6 5.16 6.82 -9.50
C PHE A 6 6.47 7.45 -9.01
N HIS A 7 6.53 7.76 -7.72
CA HIS A 7 7.81 8.11 -7.10
C HIS A 7 8.74 6.90 -7.21
N GLU A 8 9.66 7.00 -8.18
CA GLU A 8 10.76 6.05 -8.35
C GLU A 8 11.65 6.13 -7.11
N VAL A 9 11.90 4.96 -6.53
CA VAL A 9 12.82 4.77 -5.41
C VAL A 9 14.09 4.17 -5.98
N LEU A 10 15.23 4.82 -5.76
CA LEU A 10 16.51 4.26 -6.22
C LEU A 10 16.91 3.08 -5.31
N PHE A 11 17.56 2.06 -5.89
CA PHE A 11 18.08 0.92 -5.12
C PHE A 11 18.96 1.34 -3.94
N LYS A 12 19.75 2.40 -4.12
CA LYS A 12 20.61 2.99 -3.08
C LYS A 12 19.79 3.57 -1.92
N GLU A 13 18.70 4.26 -2.22
CA GLU A 13 17.82 4.85 -1.21
C GLU A 13 17.05 3.77 -0.46
N ALA A 14 16.49 2.79 -1.19
CA ALA A 14 15.85 1.63 -0.60
C ALA A 14 16.80 0.86 0.32
N ALA A 15 18.07 0.67 -0.08
CA ALA A 15 19.12 0.05 0.73
C ALA A 15 19.36 0.80 2.03
N GLN A 16 19.44 2.13 1.95
CA GLN A 16 19.64 2.98 3.12
C GLN A 16 18.45 2.92 4.08
N TRP A 17 17.22 3.03 3.56
CA TRP A 17 16.01 2.97 4.38
C TRP A 17 15.75 1.59 5.00
N LEU A 18 16.11 0.53 4.29
CA LEU A 18 16.04 -0.85 4.81
C LEU A 18 17.29 -1.24 5.58
N GLU A 19 18.25 -0.34 5.80
CA GLU A 19 19.52 -0.63 6.51
C GLU A 19 20.15 -1.95 6.04
N THR A 20 20.16 -2.17 4.73
CA THR A 20 20.56 -3.44 4.09
C THR A 20 21.50 -3.12 2.94
N ALA A 21 22.47 -4.01 2.67
CA ALA A 21 23.36 -3.81 1.54
C ALA A 21 22.59 -3.83 0.20
N GLU A 22 22.98 -2.97 -0.73
CA GLU A 22 22.36 -2.89 -2.06
C GLU A 22 22.46 -4.23 -2.82
N SER A 23 23.57 -4.96 -2.65
CA SER A 23 23.76 -6.31 -3.21
C SER A 23 22.73 -7.30 -2.70
N THR A 24 22.37 -7.24 -1.41
CA THR A 24 21.34 -8.07 -0.80
C THR A 24 19.97 -7.74 -1.35
N LEU A 25 19.63 -6.45 -1.51
CA LEU A 25 18.38 -6.04 -2.14
C LEU A 25 18.28 -6.52 -3.59
N ARG A 26 19.37 -6.42 -4.35
CA ARG A 26 19.41 -6.93 -5.73
C ARG A 26 19.16 -8.44 -5.78
N ARG A 27 19.68 -9.20 -4.81
CA ARG A 27 19.40 -10.64 -4.66
C ARG A 27 17.92 -10.87 -4.32
N TRP A 28 17.34 -10.12 -3.40
CA TRP A 28 15.92 -10.27 -3.04
C TRP A 28 15.00 -9.98 -4.21
N VAL A 29 15.28 -8.92 -4.96
CA VAL A 29 14.54 -8.57 -6.19
C VAL A 29 14.60 -9.70 -7.21
N TYR A 30 15.76 -10.31 -7.41
CA TYR A 30 15.89 -11.47 -8.29
C TYR A 30 15.05 -12.66 -7.80
N LEU A 31 15.12 -13.00 -6.52
CA LEU A 31 14.34 -14.09 -5.94
C LEU A 31 12.84 -13.84 -6.04
N LEU A 32 12.38 -12.60 -5.78
CA LEU A 32 10.98 -12.22 -5.93
C LEU A 32 10.51 -12.39 -7.38
N GLU A 33 11.32 -12.01 -8.38
CA GLU A 33 11.00 -12.25 -9.80
C GLU A 33 10.92 -13.74 -10.13
N GLU A 34 11.83 -14.58 -9.61
CA GLU A 34 11.75 -16.03 -9.79
C GLU A 34 10.47 -16.63 -9.20
N LYS A 35 9.90 -15.99 -8.16
CA LYS A 35 8.64 -16.40 -7.53
C LYS A 35 7.40 -15.77 -8.17
N GLY A 36 7.57 -14.97 -9.22
CA GLY A 36 6.47 -14.39 -9.99
C GLY A 36 6.07 -12.96 -9.59
N TYR A 37 6.86 -12.28 -8.76
CA TYR A 37 6.68 -10.84 -8.53
C TYR A 37 7.22 -10.03 -9.71
N GLU A 38 6.44 -9.09 -10.22
CA GLU A 38 6.81 -8.27 -11.37
C GLU A 38 7.22 -6.87 -10.93
N PHE A 39 8.50 -6.53 -11.09
CA PHE A 39 8.99 -5.16 -10.88
C PHE A 39 8.81 -4.31 -12.14
N ASN A 40 8.53 -3.02 -11.96
CA ASN A 40 8.53 -2.07 -13.05
C ASN A 40 9.90 -1.98 -13.74
N ARG A 41 9.91 -1.82 -15.06
CA ARG A 41 11.12 -1.72 -15.86
C ARG A 41 11.12 -0.46 -16.71
N GLY A 42 12.06 0.43 -16.43
CA GLY A 42 12.43 1.56 -17.30
C GLY A 42 13.43 1.08 -18.34
N GLY A 43 12.97 0.29 -19.32
CA GLY A 43 13.84 -0.36 -20.30
C GLY A 43 14.63 -1.53 -19.73
N LYS A 44 15.98 -1.46 -19.75
CA LYS A 44 16.85 -2.54 -19.26
C LYS A 44 17.03 -2.57 -17.73
N ARG A 45 16.58 -1.52 -17.02
CA ARG A 45 16.78 -1.38 -15.57
C ARG A 45 15.46 -1.54 -14.84
N ARG A 46 15.49 -2.26 -13.72
CA ARG A 46 14.38 -2.32 -12.77
C ARG A 46 14.26 -0.98 -12.06
N GLN A 47 13.05 -0.45 -12.00
CA GLN A 47 12.71 0.78 -11.29
C GLN A 47 11.85 0.38 -10.11
N LEU A 48 12.35 0.60 -8.90
CA LEU A 48 11.55 0.34 -7.71
C LEU A 48 10.57 1.49 -7.54
N ASN A 49 9.35 1.18 -7.16
CA ASN A 49 8.38 2.16 -6.69
C ASN A 49 8.16 1.99 -5.17
N ILE A 50 7.27 2.80 -4.60
CA ILE A 50 6.93 2.73 -3.17
C ILE A 50 6.29 1.37 -2.79
N GLN A 51 5.52 0.75 -3.67
CA GLN A 51 4.94 -0.57 -3.42
C GLN A 51 6.04 -1.65 -3.35
N ASP A 52 7.00 -1.61 -4.27
CA ASP A 52 8.16 -2.49 -4.28
C ASP A 52 8.99 -2.34 -3.00
N PHE A 53 9.15 -1.10 -2.51
CA PHE A 53 9.78 -0.86 -1.22
C PHE A 53 9.02 -1.52 -0.06
N GLY A 54 7.69 -1.44 -0.06
CA GLY A 54 6.84 -2.12 0.92
C GLY A 54 7.05 -3.63 0.92
N VAL A 55 7.12 -4.24 -0.26
CA VAL A 55 7.40 -5.67 -0.44
C VAL A 55 8.79 -6.05 0.08
N LEU A 56 9.82 -5.27 -0.26
CA LEU A 56 11.19 -5.51 0.21
C LEU A 56 11.33 -5.32 1.72
N ARG A 57 10.57 -4.40 2.32
CA ARG A 57 10.46 -4.25 3.78
C ARG A 57 9.88 -5.49 4.43
N GLU A 58 8.82 -6.05 3.84
CA GLU A 58 8.19 -7.27 4.35
C GLU A 58 9.12 -8.48 4.24
N VAL A 59 9.86 -8.61 3.13
CA VAL A 59 10.93 -9.63 3.00
C VAL A 59 11.94 -9.51 4.13
N LYS A 60 12.40 -8.28 4.45
CA LYS A 60 13.33 -8.05 5.56
C LYS A 60 12.75 -8.55 6.88
N LEU A 61 11.49 -8.25 7.18
CA LEU A 61 10.82 -8.67 8.42
C LEU A 61 10.66 -10.19 8.51
N LEU A 62 10.18 -10.83 7.43
CA LEU A 62 10.01 -12.29 7.40
C LEU A 62 11.35 -13.02 7.47
N SER A 63 12.40 -12.48 6.84
CA SER A 63 13.75 -13.08 6.87
C SER A 63 14.38 -13.18 8.27
N GLN A 64 13.81 -12.51 9.28
CA GLN A 64 14.22 -12.67 10.68
C GLN A 64 13.68 -13.96 11.31
N LYS A 65 12.62 -14.54 10.73
CA LYS A 65 11.91 -15.72 11.25
C LYS A 65 12.07 -16.95 10.36
N MET A 66 12.39 -16.76 9.08
CA MET A 66 12.52 -17.82 8.07
C MET A 66 13.61 -17.49 7.06
N THR A 67 13.90 -18.40 6.12
CA THR A 67 14.88 -18.09 5.06
C THR A 67 14.35 -17.02 4.11
N VAL A 68 15.25 -16.29 3.44
CA VAL A 68 14.86 -15.27 2.47
C VAL A 68 14.04 -15.89 1.33
N GLU A 69 14.40 -17.08 0.88
CA GLU A 69 13.68 -17.81 -0.16
C GLU A 69 12.26 -18.17 0.27
N GLN A 70 12.06 -18.55 1.53
CA GLN A 70 10.73 -18.80 2.11
C GLN A 70 9.92 -17.50 2.25
N ALA A 71 10.56 -16.43 2.71
CA ALA A 71 9.93 -15.10 2.83
C ALA A 71 9.43 -14.58 1.47
N CYS A 72 10.26 -14.67 0.42
CA CYS A 72 9.87 -14.27 -0.93
C CYS A 72 8.72 -15.11 -1.46
N GLN A 73 8.74 -16.44 -1.22
CA GLN A 73 7.65 -17.33 -1.64
C GLN A 73 6.34 -16.96 -0.95
N GLN A 74 6.35 -16.80 0.37
CA GLN A 74 5.16 -16.47 1.14
C GLN A 74 4.52 -15.16 0.67
N ILE A 75 5.32 -14.11 0.45
CA ILE A 75 4.79 -12.83 -0.05
C ILE A 75 4.16 -12.98 -1.44
N CYS A 76 4.79 -13.74 -2.34
CA CYS A 76 4.22 -13.97 -3.67
C CYS A 76 2.91 -14.77 -3.59
N ASP A 77 2.83 -15.76 -2.71
CA ASP A 77 1.62 -16.55 -2.50
C ASP A 77 0.47 -15.69 -1.93
N GLU A 78 0.77 -14.81 -0.98
CA GLU A 78 -0.19 -13.85 -0.41
C GLU A 78 -0.69 -12.86 -1.47
N LEU A 79 0.20 -12.29 -2.27
CA LEU A 79 -0.16 -11.37 -3.36
C LEU A 79 -1.01 -12.06 -4.44
N ASN A 80 -0.68 -13.30 -4.79
CA ASN A 80 -1.45 -14.10 -5.74
C ASN A 80 -2.84 -14.45 -5.19
N SER A 81 -2.92 -14.80 -3.90
CA SER A 81 -4.19 -15.07 -3.22
C SER A 81 -5.09 -13.82 -3.21
N LEU A 82 -4.52 -12.65 -2.93
CA LEU A 82 -5.24 -11.38 -3.01
C LEU A 82 -5.78 -11.13 -4.42
N ARG A 83 -4.94 -11.28 -5.46
CA ARG A 83 -5.36 -11.13 -6.86
C ARG A 83 -6.53 -12.05 -7.24
N GLN A 84 -6.53 -13.29 -6.75
CA GLN A 84 -7.63 -14.24 -6.99
C GLN A 84 -8.92 -13.86 -6.25
N VAL A 85 -8.82 -13.28 -5.05
CA VAL A 85 -9.98 -12.75 -4.32
C VAL A 85 -10.55 -11.51 -5.02
N GLU A 86 -9.71 -10.66 -5.61
CA GLU A 86 -10.15 -9.48 -6.36
C GLU A 86 -10.86 -9.84 -7.67
N SER A 87 -10.39 -10.88 -8.38
CA SER A 87 -11.04 -11.35 -9.63
C SER A 87 -12.37 -12.08 -9.38
N SER A 88 -12.62 -12.52 -8.15
CA SER A 88 -13.81 -13.28 -7.75
C SER A 88 -14.91 -12.42 -7.11
N ARG A 89 -14.66 -11.12 -6.86
CA ARG A 89 -15.66 -10.22 -6.27
C ARG A 89 -16.57 -9.65 -7.37
N PRO A 90 -17.90 -9.84 -7.29
CA PRO A 90 -18.82 -9.16 -8.18
C PRO A 90 -18.76 -7.64 -7.97
N THR A 91 -19.17 -6.93 -9.01
CA THR A 91 -19.17 -5.47 -9.30
C THR A 91 -19.46 -4.48 -8.15
N GLU A 92 -19.87 -4.91 -6.95
CA GLU A 92 -20.14 -4.07 -5.78
C GLU A 92 -18.92 -3.24 -5.31
N ARG A 93 -17.70 -3.74 -5.55
CA ARG A 93 -16.47 -3.00 -5.22
C ARG A 93 -16.35 -1.69 -6.01
N SER A 94 -16.90 -1.62 -7.22
CA SER A 94 -16.87 -0.39 -8.03
C SER A 94 -17.66 0.75 -7.37
N GLU A 95 -18.79 0.45 -6.73
CA GLU A 95 -19.65 1.47 -6.11
C GLU A 95 -19.08 1.96 -4.78
N ALA A 96 -18.54 1.06 -3.96
CA ALA A 96 -17.90 1.43 -2.69
C ALA A 96 -16.65 2.30 -2.92
N PHE A 97 -15.83 1.98 -3.94
CA PHE A 97 -14.66 2.77 -4.29
C PHE A 97 -15.04 4.11 -4.95
N ALA A 98 -16.05 4.14 -5.83
CA ALA A 98 -16.56 5.39 -6.39
C ALA A 98 -17.14 6.32 -5.31
N ASN A 99 -17.81 5.76 -4.30
CA ASN A 99 -18.28 6.51 -3.14
C ASN A 99 -17.12 7.05 -2.30
N LEU A 100 -16.06 6.26 -2.11
CA LEU A 100 -14.87 6.71 -1.39
C LEU A 100 -14.15 7.85 -2.12
N ASP A 101 -13.96 7.76 -3.43
CA ASP A 101 -13.34 8.82 -4.23
C ASP A 101 -14.14 10.12 -4.19
N ARG A 102 -15.48 10.01 -4.22
CA ARG A 102 -16.36 11.16 -4.03
C ARG A 102 -16.18 11.79 -2.65
N LEU A 103 -16.15 10.99 -1.59
CA LEU A 103 -15.95 11.48 -0.22
C LEU A 103 -14.59 12.17 -0.05
N ILE A 104 -13.52 11.61 -0.63
CA ILE A 104 -12.18 12.22 -0.60
C ILE A 104 -12.17 13.55 -1.34
N ARG A 105 -12.83 13.63 -2.50
CA ARG A 105 -12.93 14.87 -3.27
C ARG A 105 -13.70 15.94 -2.51
N ASP A 106 -14.86 15.60 -1.98
CA ASP A 106 -15.69 16.52 -1.19
C ASP A 106 -14.93 17.00 0.06
N PHE A 107 -14.17 16.11 0.70
CA PHE A 107 -13.31 16.44 1.84
C PHE A 107 -12.20 17.44 1.47
N ARG A 108 -11.57 17.25 0.31
CA ARG A 108 -10.53 18.16 -0.21
C ARG A 108 -11.10 19.53 -0.55
N GLU A 109 -12.29 19.59 -1.15
CA GLU A 109 -12.97 20.86 -1.45
C GLU A 109 -13.34 21.60 -0.17
N ARG A 110 -13.82 20.89 0.87
CA ARG A 110 -14.11 21.50 2.18
C ARG A 110 -12.86 22.01 2.88
N LEU A 111 -11.76 21.25 2.85
CA LEU A 111 -10.47 21.70 3.39
C LEU A 111 -9.99 23.00 2.73
N PHE A 112 -10.22 23.14 1.43
CA PHE A 112 -9.84 24.33 0.67
C PHE A 112 -10.72 25.54 1.00
N TRP A 113 -12.05 25.37 1.08
CA TRP A 113 -12.98 26.50 1.28
C TRP A 113 -13.23 26.87 2.75
N GLN A 114 -13.21 25.91 3.66
CA GLN A 114 -13.56 26.10 5.08
C GLN A 114 -12.33 26.16 5.99
N GLY A 115 -11.16 25.81 5.47
CA GLY A 115 -9.91 25.74 6.22
C GLY A 115 -9.79 24.48 7.09
N GLN A 116 -8.56 24.09 7.40
CA GLN A 116 -8.23 22.83 8.09
C GLN A 116 -8.92 22.68 9.45
N ASN A 117 -9.02 23.77 10.22
CA ASN A 117 -9.56 23.73 11.58
C ASN A 117 -11.06 23.42 11.63
N ALA A 118 -11.84 23.92 10.67
CA ALA A 118 -13.29 23.67 10.61
C ALA A 118 -13.59 22.20 10.27
N VAL A 119 -12.84 21.65 9.32
CA VAL A 119 -13.02 20.27 8.87
C VAL A 119 -12.58 19.24 9.93
N VAL A 120 -11.48 19.52 10.63
CA VAL A 120 -11.01 18.66 11.73
C VAL A 120 -11.97 18.67 12.92
N GLN A 121 -12.57 19.82 13.23
CA GLN A 121 -13.62 19.93 14.27
C GLN A 121 -14.88 19.13 13.88
N GLU A 122 -15.38 19.27 12.64
CA GLU A 122 -16.54 18.51 12.17
C GLU A 122 -16.30 16.99 12.26
N LEU A 123 -15.13 16.52 11.82
CA LEU A 123 -14.75 15.11 11.94
C LEU A 123 -14.66 14.63 13.39
N SER A 124 -14.12 15.47 14.29
CA SER A 124 -13.97 15.13 15.70
C SER A 124 -15.33 14.98 16.39
N VAL A 125 -16.28 15.85 16.06
CA VAL A 125 -17.67 15.78 16.57
C VAL A 125 -18.34 14.50 16.07
N ARG A 126 -18.31 14.23 14.76
CA ARG A 126 -18.93 13.02 14.19
C ARG A 126 -18.31 11.72 14.71
N TRP A 127 -17.01 11.71 14.96
CA TRP A 127 -16.33 10.55 15.54
C TRP A 127 -16.75 10.29 17.00
N GLN A 128 -16.99 11.35 17.77
CA GLN A 128 -17.54 11.24 19.12
C GLN A 128 -18.99 10.74 19.11
N GLU A 129 -19.82 11.25 18.20
CA GLU A 129 -21.20 10.78 18.02
C GLU A 129 -21.25 9.28 17.68
N TYR A 130 -20.38 8.83 16.76
CA TYR A 130 -20.28 7.41 16.41
C TYR A 130 -19.83 6.54 17.60
N LYS A 131 -18.83 7.00 18.37
CA LYS A 131 -18.39 6.32 19.60
C LYS A 131 -19.49 6.20 20.65
N ASN A 132 -20.38 7.18 20.73
CA ASN A 132 -21.50 7.14 21.66
C ASN A 132 -22.59 6.19 21.18
N GLN A 133 -22.93 6.20 19.88
CA GLN A 133 -23.90 5.27 19.29
C GLN A 133 -23.47 3.81 19.43
N THR A 134 -22.18 3.51 19.22
CA THR A 134 -21.64 2.15 19.36
C THR A 134 -21.49 1.67 20.80
N LYS A 135 -21.48 2.59 21.78
CA LYS A 135 -21.57 2.23 23.20
C LYS A 135 -23.00 1.89 23.60
N GLU A 136 -23.98 2.61 23.09
CA GLU A 136 -25.41 2.35 23.33
C GLU A 136 -25.92 1.05 22.69
N THR A 137 -25.21 0.48 21.70
CA THR A 137 -25.61 -0.79 21.05
C THR A 137 -25.06 -2.05 21.75
N ASN A 138 -24.20 -1.89 22.76
CA ASN A 138 -23.54 -2.99 23.49
C ASN A 138 -23.99 -3.11 24.97
N GLU A 139 -25.04 -2.39 25.36
CA GLU A 139 -25.81 -2.59 26.61
C GLU A 139 -27.19 -3.16 26.27
#